data_AF-A0A2Z6R9R2-F1
#
_entry.id   AF-A0A2Z6R9R2-F1
#
_cell.length_a   1.000
_cell.length_b   1.000
_cell.length_c   1.000
_cell.angle_alpha   90.00
_cell.angle_beta   90.00
_cell.angle_gamma   90.00
#
_symmetry.space_group_name_H-M   'P 1'
#
loop_
_entity.id
_entity.type
_entity.pdbx_description
1 polymer ?
#
loop_
_entity_poly.entity_id
_entity_poly.type
_entity_poly.pdbx_seq_one_letter_code
_entity_poly.pdbx_strand_id
1 'polypeptide(L)'
;MLQRRGLDCQPERNPCSMVSYLSKKKQQEKFQAVVYNLPEDMTDASLFPNGRPHQFLLDSGIKSFKIVKEVDGSRKLIGYFDTWDHVSTRINNP
;
A
#
# COMPACT_ATOMS: atom_id res chain seq x y z
N MET A 1 12.69 -0.97 -24.10
CA MET A 1 12.81 0.26 -23.29
C MET A 1 11.45 0.96 -23.33
N LEU A 2 10.65 0.88 -22.27
CA LEU A 2 9.36 1.57 -22.24
C LEU A 2 9.47 2.77 -21.30
N GLN A 3 9.48 3.96 -21.90
CA GLN A 3 9.54 5.26 -21.24
C GLN A 3 8.36 5.38 -20.26
N ARG A 4 8.66 5.50 -18.96
CA ARG A 4 7.69 5.89 -17.93
C ARG A 4 7.24 7.32 -18.24
N ARG A 5 6.04 7.50 -18.82
CA ARG A 5 5.36 8.79 -18.76
C ARG A 5 4.88 8.97 -17.33
N GLY A 6 5.68 9.69 -16.54
CA GLY A 6 5.18 10.33 -15.34
C GLY A 6 4.05 11.26 -15.77
N LEU A 7 2.83 10.93 -15.37
CA LEU A 7 1.80 11.94 -15.20
C LEU A 7 2.30 12.79 -14.03
N ASP A 8 2.99 13.86 -14.39
CA ASP A 8 3.35 14.95 -13.51
C ASP A 8 2.02 15.49 -12.97
N CYS A 9 1.66 15.08 -11.76
CA CYS A 9 0.58 15.69 -10.99
C CYS A 9 1.04 17.12 -10.67
N GLN A 10 0.89 18.04 -11.62
CA GLN A 10 1.00 19.46 -11.36
C GLN A 10 -0.11 19.81 -10.35
N PRO A 11 0.23 20.18 -9.10
CA PRO A 11 -0.78 20.60 -8.16
C PRO A 11 -1.22 22.00 -8.58
N GLU A 12 -2.34 22.07 -9.29
CA GLU A 12 -3.07 23.31 -9.48
C GLU A 12 -3.29 23.92 -8.09
N ARG A 13 -2.79 25.14 -7.89
CA ARG A 13 -2.67 25.80 -6.57
C ARG A 13 -4.05 26.11 -5.99
N ASN A 14 -4.71 25.10 -5.44
CA ASN A 14 -5.90 25.28 -4.62
C ASN A 14 -5.59 24.82 -3.19
N PRO A 15 -5.57 25.74 -2.20
CA PRO A 15 -5.28 25.39 -0.82
C PRO A 15 -6.26 24.35 -0.24
N CYS A 16 -7.51 24.28 -0.74
CA CYS A 16 -8.45 23.22 -0.34
C CYS A 16 -8.01 21.82 -0.80
N SER A 17 -7.36 21.69 -1.96
CA SER A 17 -6.85 20.39 -2.45
C SER A 17 -5.68 19.89 -1.59
N MET A 18 -4.78 20.79 -1.19
CA MET A 18 -3.64 20.46 -0.32
C MET A 18 -4.10 20.05 1.10
N VAL A 19 -5.08 20.75 1.67
CA VAL A 19 -5.67 20.38 2.98
C VAL A 19 -6.37 19.02 2.91
N SER A 20 -7.06 18.73 1.81
CA SER A 20 -7.71 17.43 1.56
C SER A 20 -6.70 16.29 1.44
N TYR A 21 -5.61 16.51 0.70
CA TYR A 21 -4.52 15.56 0.52
C TYR A 21 -3.79 15.25 1.83
N LEU A 22 -3.49 16.28 2.64
CA LEU A 22 -2.84 16.12 3.95
C LEU A 22 -3.74 15.38 4.95
N SER A 23 -5.03 15.71 4.97
CA SER A 23 -6.01 15.02 5.83
C SER A 23 -6.16 13.55 5.44
N LYS A 24 -6.23 13.24 4.14
CA LYS A 24 -6.30 11.86 3.62
C LYS A 24 -5.04 11.06 3.94
N LYS A 25 -3.84 11.65 3.82
CA LYS A 25 -2.58 11.01 4.23
C LYS A 25 -2.54 10.68 5.72
N LYS A 26 -3.01 11.60 6.57
CA LYS A 26 -3.08 11.40 8.03
C LYS A 26 -4.07 10.29 8.43
N GLN A 27 -5.08 10.01 7.62
CA GLN A 27 -6.01 8.89 7.83
C GLN A 27 -5.45 7.56 7.29
N GLN A 28 -4.70 7.58 6.17
CA GLN A 28 -4.04 6.37 5.64
C GLN A 28 -2.99 5.80 6.61
N GLU A 29 -2.32 6.65 7.39
CA GLU A 29 -1.43 6.19 8.48
C GLU A 29 -2.19 5.44 9.59
N LYS A 30 -3.50 5.67 9.78
CA LYS A 30 -4.29 5.00 10.82
C LYS A 30 -4.72 3.59 10.44
N PHE A 31 -4.71 3.25 9.16
CA PHE A 31 -5.26 2.01 8.63
C PHE A 31 -4.18 1.23 7.88
N GLN A 32 -3.11 0.92 8.61
CA GLN A 32 -2.02 0.09 8.09
C GLN A 32 -1.98 -1.25 8.84
N ALA A 33 -1.70 -2.32 8.10
CA ALA A 33 -1.33 -3.61 8.67
C ALA A 33 0.09 -3.97 8.22
N VAL A 34 0.85 -4.58 9.13
CA VAL A 34 2.22 -5.00 8.85
C VAL A 34 2.29 -6.52 8.96
N VAL A 35 2.73 -7.16 7.89
CA VAL A 35 3.05 -8.58 7.86
C VAL A 35 4.56 -8.72 7.94
N TYR A 36 5.04 -9.33 9.01
CA TYR A 36 6.46 -9.60 9.24
C TYR A 36 6.89 -10.90 8.56
N ASN A 37 8.20 -11.11 8.43
CA ASN A 37 8.81 -12.34 7.90
C ASN A 37 8.32 -12.71 6.48
N LEU A 38 8.30 -11.72 5.59
CA LEU A 38 7.85 -11.88 4.21
C LEU A 38 8.78 -12.85 3.44
N PRO A 39 8.28 -13.94 2.82
CA PRO A 39 9.09 -14.95 2.11
C PRO A 39 9.77 -14.41 0.86
N GLU A 40 11.00 -14.84 0.53
CA GLU A 40 11.83 -14.24 -0.54
C GLU A 40 11.10 -14.08 -1.88
N ASP A 41 10.30 -15.09 -2.22
CA ASP A 41 9.50 -15.18 -3.44
C ASP A 41 8.41 -14.10 -3.55
N MET A 42 7.95 -13.56 -2.42
CA MET A 42 6.90 -12.56 -2.36
C MET A 42 7.48 -11.16 -2.62
N THR A 43 7.71 -10.88 -3.90
CA THR A 43 8.22 -9.60 -4.47
C THR A 43 7.10 -8.73 -5.03
N ASP A 44 7.40 -7.48 -5.41
CA ASP A 44 6.42 -6.59 -6.07
C ASP A 44 5.87 -7.21 -7.37
N ALA A 45 6.72 -7.89 -8.13
CA ALA A 45 6.33 -8.58 -9.35
C ALA A 45 5.40 -9.77 -9.09
N SER A 46 5.55 -10.46 -7.95
CA SER A 46 4.65 -11.56 -7.55
C SER A 46 3.29 -11.06 -7.05
N LEU A 47 3.27 -9.90 -6.39
CA LEU A 47 2.07 -9.30 -5.82
C LEU A 47 1.30 -8.43 -6.83
N PHE A 48 1.98 -7.95 -7.87
CA PHE A 48 1.39 -7.14 -8.92
C PHE A 48 1.80 -7.59 -10.34
N PRO A 49 1.60 -8.88 -10.69
CA PRO A 49 2.03 -9.40 -11.98
C PRO A 49 1.27 -8.72 -13.12
N ASN A 50 2.00 -8.34 -14.17
CA ASN A 50 1.43 -7.73 -15.38
C ASN A 50 0.55 -6.50 -15.11
N GLY A 51 0.84 -5.75 -14.05
CA GLY A 51 0.08 -4.55 -13.71
C GLY A 51 -1.28 -4.85 -13.06
N ARG A 52 -1.50 -6.08 -12.56
CA ARG A 52 -2.73 -6.48 -11.88
C ARG A 52 -2.42 -6.96 -10.46
N PRO A 53 -3.23 -6.57 -9.47
CA PRO A 53 -3.04 -7.05 -8.11
C PRO A 53 -3.30 -8.55 -8.04
N HIS A 54 -2.43 -9.25 -7.32
CA HIS A 54 -2.61 -10.66 -7.00
C HIS A 54 -3.87 -10.86 -6.15
N GLN A 55 -4.53 -12.02 -6.26
CA GLN A 55 -5.80 -12.30 -5.58
C GLN A 55 -5.73 -12.05 -4.06
N PHE A 56 -4.60 -12.39 -3.44
CA PHE A 56 -4.32 -12.08 -2.03
C PHE A 56 -4.56 -10.61 -1.66
N LEU A 57 -4.10 -9.66 -2.49
CA LEU A 57 -4.28 -8.22 -2.24
C LEU A 57 -5.73 -7.77 -2.43
N LEU A 58 -6.43 -8.39 -3.39
CA LEU A 58 -7.83 -8.13 -3.65
C LEU A 58 -8.69 -8.61 -2.48
N ASP A 59 -8.49 -9.85 -2.05
CA ASP A 59 -9.22 -10.48 -0.94
C ASP A 59 -8.91 -9.78 0.39
N SER A 60 -7.66 -9.33 0.57
CA SER A 60 -7.29 -8.58 1.77
C SER A 60 -7.91 -7.19 1.81
N GLY A 61 -8.39 -6.62 0.69
CA GLY A 61 -8.89 -5.25 0.64
C GLY A 61 -7.79 -4.19 0.79
N ILE A 62 -6.55 -4.56 0.49
CA ILE A 62 -5.41 -3.64 0.54
C ILE A 62 -5.47 -2.73 -0.69
N LYS A 63 -5.44 -1.42 -0.48
CA LYS A 63 -5.45 -0.43 -1.58
C LYS A 63 -4.09 -0.14 -2.15
N SER A 64 -3.08 -0.09 -1.29
CA SER A 64 -1.69 0.08 -1.68
C SER A 64 -0.82 -0.68 -0.69
N PHE A 65 0.35 -1.11 -1.15
CA PHE A 65 1.29 -1.83 -0.32
C PHE A 65 2.71 -1.34 -0.55
N LYS A 66 3.57 -1.61 0.43
CA LYS A 66 5.01 -1.42 0.33
C LYS A 66 5.72 -2.61 0.95
N ILE A 67 6.67 -3.18 0.21
CA ILE A 67 7.63 -4.13 0.77
C ILE A 67 8.81 -3.33 1.31
N VAL A 68 9.20 -3.59 2.56
CA VAL A 68 10.35 -2.99 3.21
C VAL A 68 11.34 -4.10 3.54
N LYS A 69 12.60 -3.91 3.11
CA LYS A 69 13.72 -4.75 3.51
C LYS A 69 14.46 -4.04 4.64
N GLU A 70 14.62 -4.75 5.75
CA GLU A 70 15.35 -4.29 6.93
C GLU A 70 16.85 -4.54 6.75
N VAL A 71 17.65 -3.89 7.61
CA VAL A 71 19.13 -4.00 7.59
C VAL A 71 19.60 -5.40 7.93
N ASP A 72 18.86 -6.14 8.75
CA ASP A 72 19.12 -7.54 9.11
C ASP A 72 18.78 -8.54 8.00
N GLY A 73 18.27 -8.06 6.86
CA GLY A 73 17.85 -8.88 5.73
C GLY A 73 16.41 -9.38 5.81
N SER A 74 15.72 -9.20 6.94
CA SER A 74 14.30 -9.49 7.06
C SER A 74 13.46 -8.56 6.17
N ARG A 75 12.26 -9.01 5.83
CA ARG A 75 11.35 -8.26 4.97
C ARG A 75 9.96 -8.21 5.59
N LYS A 76 9.29 -7.08 5.40
CA LYS A 76 7.91 -6.87 5.86
C LYS A 76 7.07 -6.25 4.76
N LEU A 77 5.81 -6.63 4.72
CA LEU A 77 4.79 -6.02 3.86
C LEU A 77 3.98 -5.05 4.71
N ILE A 78 3.87 -3.81 4.26
CA ILE A 78 2.97 -2.81 4.83
C ILE A 78 1.80 -2.67 3.86
N GLY A 79 0.60 -3.03 4.29
CA GLY A 79 -0.64 -2.85 3.55
C GLY A 79 -1.41 -1.66 4.08
N TYR A 80 -1.85 -0.76 3.20
CA TYR A 80 -2.70 0.39 3.51
C TYR A 80 -4.13 0.12 3.08
N PHE A 81 -5.08 0.46 3.96
CA PHE A 81 -6.50 0.24 3.79
C PHE A 81 -7.25 1.58 3.76
N ASP A 82 -8.42 1.59 3.13
CA ASP A 82 -9.27 2.80 3.09
C ASP A 82 -10.06 3.02 4.39
N THR A 83 -10.36 1.94 5.13
CA THR A 83 -11.23 1.97 6.32
C THR A 83 -10.71 1.07 7.44
N TRP A 84 -10.99 1.45 8.69
CA TRP A 84 -10.70 0.63 9.87
C TRP A 84 -11.40 -0.74 9.84
N ASP A 85 -12.61 -0.80 9.27
CA ASP A 85 -13.42 -2.02 9.23
C ASP A 85 -12.70 -3.19 8.52
N HIS A 86 -12.01 -2.88 7.42
CA HIS A 86 -11.17 -3.86 6.71
C HIS A 86 -9.94 -4.30 7.52
N VAL A 87 -9.37 -3.40 8.32
CA VAL A 87 -8.21 -3.72 9.18
C VAL A 87 -8.66 -4.61 10.35
N SER A 88 -9.74 -4.24 11.04
CA SER A 88 -10.24 -4.93 12.22
C SER A 88 -10.68 -6.37 11.93
N THR A 89 -11.40 -6.57 10.83
CA THR A 89 -11.87 -7.91 10.41
C THR A 89 -10.71 -8.86 10.07
N ARG A 90 -9.57 -8.32 9.63
CA ARG A 90 -8.40 -9.13 9.23
C ARG A 90 -7.40 -9.37 10.36
N ILE A 91 -7.31 -8.46 11.33
CA ILE A 91 -6.44 -8.64 12.50
C ILE A 91 -7.10 -9.55 13.56
N ASN A 92 -8.43 -9.53 13.69
CA ASN A 92 -9.15 -10.23 14.76
C ASN A 92 -9.70 -11.62 14.39
N ASN A 93 -9.45 -12.11 13.18
CA ASN A 93 -9.86 -13.47 12.81
C ASN A 93 -8.67 -14.43 13.00
N PRO A 94 -8.68 -15.32 14.01
CA PRO A 94 -7.63 -16.31 14.25
C PRO A 94 -7.55 -17.37 13.15
#